data_AF-A0A7D7QCV4-F1
#
_entry.id   AF-A0A7D7QCV4-F1
#
_cell.length_a   1.000
_cell.length_b   1.000
_cell.length_c   1.000
_cell.angle_alpha   90.00
_cell.angle_beta   90.00
_cell.angle_gamma   90.00
#
_symmetry.space_group_name_H-M   'P 1'
#
loop_
_entity.id
_entity.type
_entity.pdbx_description
1 polymer ?
#
loop_
_entity_poly.entity_id
_entity_poly.type
_entity_poly.pdbx_seq_one_letter_code
_entity_poly.pdbx_strand_id
1 'polypeptide(L)'
;CDFSHCQLQDASFEDCSFIESGAVEGCHFSYADLRDASFKACRLSLANFSGANCFGIEFRECDLKGANFSRARFYNQVSHKMYFCSAYISGCNL
;
A
#
# COMPACT_ATOMS: atom_id res chain seq x y z
N CYS A 1 10.17 -4.96 -8.37
CA CYS A 1 10.12 -5.95 -7.27
C CYS A 1 8.73 -6.58 -7.21
N ASP A 2 8.60 -7.76 -6.62
CA ASP A 2 7.33 -8.45 -6.44
C ASP A 2 7.18 -8.94 -5.00
N PHE A 3 6.17 -8.42 -4.32
CA PHE A 3 5.72 -8.77 -2.97
C PHE A 3 4.27 -9.28 -2.99
N SER A 4 3.78 -9.75 -4.13
CA SER A 4 2.42 -10.27 -4.24
C SER A 4 2.23 -11.44 -3.27
N HIS A 5 1.10 -11.44 -2.56
CA HIS A 5 0.77 -12.42 -1.51
C HIS A 5 1.72 -12.47 -0.29
N CYS A 6 2.70 -11.57 -0.18
CA CYS A 6 3.59 -11.54 0.97
C CYS A 6 2.86 -11.14 2.26
N GLN A 7 3.39 -11.64 3.39
CA GLN A 7 2.98 -11.25 4.73
C GLN A 7 3.90 -10.11 5.18
N LEU A 8 3.37 -8.89 5.20
CA LEU A 8 4.11 -7.65 5.48
C LEU A 8 3.39 -6.83 6.56
N GLN A 9 2.72 -7.50 7.50
CA GLN A 9 2.09 -6.81 8.63
C GLN A 9 3.16 -6.08 9.44
N ASP A 10 2.83 -4.88 9.90
CA ASP A 10 3.72 -4.02 10.69
C ASP A 10 5.05 -3.68 10.01
N ALA A 11 5.21 -4.02 8.72
CA ALA A 11 6.46 -3.78 7.99
C ALA A 11 6.68 -2.28 7.82
N SER A 12 7.93 -1.84 8.00
CA SER A 12 8.32 -0.45 7.81
C SER A 12 9.28 -0.32 6.63
N PHE A 13 8.93 0.56 5.71
CA PHE A 13 9.73 0.94 4.56
C PHE A 13 9.95 2.46 4.62
N GLU A 14 11.22 2.86 4.67
CA GLU A 14 11.63 4.26 4.74
C GLU A 14 12.62 4.55 3.63
N ASP A 15 12.43 5.66 2.92
CA ASP A 15 13.30 6.12 1.82
C ASP A 15 13.53 5.06 0.72
N CYS A 16 12.57 4.15 0.51
CA CYS A 16 12.69 3.06 -0.45
C CYS A 16 12.22 3.49 -1.85
N SER A 17 12.92 3.02 -2.89
CA SER A 17 12.47 3.16 -4.29
C SER A 17 11.88 1.85 -4.80
N PHE A 18 10.57 1.81 -5.01
CA PHE A 18 9.82 0.65 -5.51
C PHE A 18 9.46 0.76 -6.99
N ILE A 19 10.04 1.73 -7.68
CA ILE A 19 9.94 1.88 -9.13
C ILE A 19 11.34 2.17 -9.69
N GLU A 20 11.64 1.59 -10.85
CA GLU A 20 12.88 1.85 -11.57
C GLU A 20 12.72 3.09 -12.48
N SER A 21 13.82 3.79 -12.75
CA SER A 21 13.79 4.97 -13.61
C SER A 21 13.33 4.60 -15.03
N GLY A 22 12.25 5.21 -15.50
CA GLY A 22 11.68 4.94 -16.82
C GLY A 22 10.79 3.70 -16.88
N ALA A 23 10.52 3.04 -15.75
CA ALA A 23 9.58 1.93 -15.71
C ALA A 23 8.14 2.39 -16.00
N VAL A 24 7.40 1.53 -16.70
CA VAL A 24 5.97 1.72 -17.03
C VAL A 24 5.04 1.01 -16.04
N GLU A 25 5.61 0.25 -15.11
CA GLU A 25 4.93 -0.45 -14.02
C GLU A 25 5.77 -0.33 -12.74
N GLY A 26 5.12 -0.17 -11.59
CA GLY A 26 5.77 -0.13 -10.27
C GLY A 26 5.81 -1.50 -9.59
N CYS A 27 6.27 -1.55 -8.34
CA CYS A 27 6.32 -2.80 -7.57
C CYS A 27 4.94 -3.41 -7.34
N HIS A 28 4.89 -4.74 -7.26
CA HIS A 28 3.66 -5.47 -7.04
C HIS A 28 3.48 -5.82 -5.56
N PHE A 29 2.37 -5.35 -4.97
CA PHE A 29 1.88 -5.70 -3.63
C PHE A 29 0.50 -6.36 -3.71
N SER A 30 0.15 -6.92 -4.87
CA SER A 30 -1.18 -7.45 -5.10
C SER A 30 -1.49 -8.60 -4.14
N TYR A 31 -2.66 -8.55 -3.51
CA TYR A 31 -3.08 -9.51 -2.47
C TYR A 31 -2.11 -9.67 -1.28
N ALA A 32 -1.14 -8.77 -1.11
CA ALA A 32 -0.28 -8.74 0.05
C ALA A 32 -1.08 -8.38 1.30
N ASP A 33 -0.62 -8.83 2.46
CA ASP A 33 -1.17 -8.43 3.74
C ASP A 33 -0.27 -7.37 4.37
N LEU A 34 -0.68 -6.11 4.21
CA LEU A 34 -0.02 -4.86 4.60
C LEU A 34 -0.73 -4.19 5.78
N ARG A 35 -1.41 -4.97 6.63
CA ARG A 35 -2.05 -4.42 7.83
C ARG A 35 -1.01 -3.71 8.70
N ASP A 36 -1.34 -2.48 9.09
CA ASP A 36 -0.51 -1.63 9.93
C ASP A 36 0.93 -1.40 9.39
N ALA A 37 1.17 -1.68 8.09
CA ALA A 37 2.44 -1.39 7.44
C ALA A 37 2.63 0.12 7.22
N SER A 38 3.88 0.58 7.24
CA SER A 38 4.22 2.00 7.08
C SER A 38 5.21 2.21 5.94
N PHE A 39 4.87 3.11 5.03
CA PHE A 39 5.71 3.61 3.94
C PHE A 39 5.95 5.10 4.17
N LYS A 40 7.22 5.49 4.33
CA LYS A 40 7.63 6.88 4.57
C LYS A 40 8.65 7.31 3.53
N ALA A 41 8.39 8.43 2.85
CA ALA A 41 9.25 8.98 1.81
C ALA A 41 9.56 7.99 0.65
N CYS A 42 8.71 6.97 0.45
CA CYS A 42 8.90 5.94 -0.56
C CYS A 42 8.43 6.38 -1.96
N ARG A 43 9.11 5.90 -3.00
CA ARG A 43 8.67 6.04 -4.40
C ARG A 43 7.86 4.82 -4.81
N LEU A 44 6.55 4.98 -4.87
CA LEU A 44 5.54 3.93 -5.12
C LEU A 44 4.67 4.25 -6.35
N SER A 45 5.14 5.13 -7.25
CA SER A 45 4.41 5.41 -8.49
C SER A 45 4.16 4.12 -9.26
N LEU A 46 2.98 4.01 -9.87
CA LEU A 46 2.53 2.85 -10.64
C LEU A 46 2.51 1.52 -9.85
N ALA A 47 2.67 1.54 -8.53
CA ALA A 47 2.66 0.32 -7.71
C ALA A 47 1.27 -0.32 -7.68
N ASN A 48 1.23 -1.65 -7.64
CA ASN A 48 -0.01 -2.41 -7.69
C ASN A 48 -0.37 -2.98 -6.32
N PHE A 49 -1.34 -2.37 -5.63
CA PHE A 49 -1.90 -2.81 -4.35
C PHE A 49 -3.25 -3.53 -4.52
N SER A 50 -3.56 -4.02 -5.74
CA SER A 50 -4.87 -4.60 -5.99
C SER A 50 -5.17 -5.81 -5.11
N GLY A 51 -6.35 -5.83 -4.48
CA GLY A 51 -6.75 -6.88 -3.56
C GLY A 51 -5.97 -6.95 -2.24
N ALA A 52 -4.99 -6.06 -2.00
CA ALA A 52 -4.19 -6.07 -0.78
C ALA A 52 -5.04 -5.77 0.48
N ASN A 53 -4.60 -6.29 1.63
CA ASN A 53 -5.16 -5.92 2.92
C ASN A 53 -4.35 -4.74 3.48
N CYS A 54 -4.95 -3.57 3.53
CA CYS A 54 -4.32 -2.30 3.87
C CYS A 54 -4.96 -1.63 5.09
N PHE A 55 -5.69 -2.37 5.93
CA PHE A 55 -6.25 -1.82 7.16
C PHE A 55 -5.11 -1.33 8.07
N GLY A 56 -5.15 -0.05 8.43
CA GLY A 56 -4.11 0.58 9.26
C GLY A 56 -2.88 1.06 8.51
N ILE A 57 -2.82 0.90 7.17
CA ILE A 57 -1.64 1.28 6.40
C ILE A 57 -1.33 2.78 6.54
N GLU A 58 -0.04 3.12 6.62
CA GLU A 58 0.47 4.49 6.56
C GLU A 58 1.25 4.70 5.26
N PHE A 59 0.88 5.75 4.51
CA PHE A 59 1.68 6.37 3.47
C PHE A 59 1.95 7.82 3.88
N ARG A 60 3.22 8.16 4.07
CA ARG A 60 3.65 9.52 4.42
C ARG A 60 4.70 10.00 3.45
N GLU A 61 4.45 11.15 2.83
CA GLU A 61 5.41 11.78 1.91
C GLU A 61 5.84 10.86 0.75
N CYS A 62 4.94 9.94 0.34
CA CYS A 62 5.20 8.98 -0.73
C CYS A 62 4.79 9.51 -2.10
N ASP A 63 5.51 9.09 -3.14
CA ASP A 63 5.04 9.20 -4.52
C ASP A 63 4.08 8.03 -4.83
N LEU A 64 2.78 8.28 -4.94
CA LEU A 64 1.73 7.28 -5.23
C LEU A 64 1.07 7.49 -6.60
N LYS A 65 1.66 8.31 -7.46
CA LYS A 65 1.05 8.65 -8.76
C LYS A 65 0.78 7.40 -9.59
N GLY A 66 -0.48 7.19 -9.96
CA GLY A 66 -0.93 6.05 -10.75
C GLY A 66 -0.88 4.70 -10.03
N ALA A 67 -0.69 4.69 -8.71
CA ALA A 67 -0.78 3.45 -7.93
C ALA A 67 -2.20 2.87 -7.99
N ASN A 68 -2.29 1.54 -8.10
CA ASN A 68 -3.54 0.83 -8.24
C ASN A 68 -4.01 0.22 -6.90
N PHE A 69 -5.06 0.78 -6.31
CA PHE A 69 -5.69 0.28 -5.10
C PHE A 69 -7.01 -0.49 -5.36
N SER A 70 -7.25 -0.95 -6.59
CA SER A 70 -8.48 -1.65 -6.94
C SER A 70 -8.71 -2.87 -6.04
N ARG A 71 -9.88 -2.93 -5.38
CA ARG A 71 -10.25 -4.00 -4.44
C ARG A 71 -9.35 -4.11 -3.19
N ALA A 72 -8.44 -3.15 -2.95
CA ALA A 72 -7.72 -3.09 -1.70
C ALA A 72 -8.70 -2.88 -0.53
N ARG A 73 -8.42 -3.48 0.62
CA ARG A 73 -9.27 -3.42 1.81
C ARG A 73 -8.62 -2.54 2.86
N PHE A 74 -9.19 -1.36 3.09
CA PHE A 74 -8.77 -0.42 4.15
C PHE A 74 -9.63 -0.55 5.42
N TYR A 75 -10.31 -1.69 5.58
CA TYR A 75 -11.22 -1.95 6.68
C TYR A 75 -10.95 -3.30 7.33
N ASN A 76 -11.19 -3.36 8.63
CA ASN A 76 -11.30 -4.59 9.39
C ASN A 76 -12.78 -4.92 9.60
N GLN A 77 -13.20 -6.12 9.22
CA GLN A 77 -14.58 -6.57 9.35
C GLN A 77 -14.75 -7.38 10.64
N VAL A 78 -15.61 -6.91 11.54
CA VAL A 78 -15.95 -7.60 12.79
C VAL A 78 -17.19 -8.46 12.62
N SER A 79 -18.16 -7.99 11.83
CA SER A 79 -19.35 -8.76 11.46
C SER A 79 -19.86 -8.33 10.09
N HIS A 80 -20.89 -9.00 9.57
CA HIS A 80 -21.55 -8.62 8.32
C HIS A 80 -22.09 -7.17 8.31
N LYS A 81 -22.27 -6.54 9.48
CA LYS A 81 -22.78 -5.17 9.63
C LYS A 81 -21.77 -4.20 10.27
N MET A 82 -20.63 -4.67 10.74
CA MET A 82 -19.71 -3.85 11.55
C MET A 82 -18.30 -3.91 10.97
N TYR A 83 -17.79 -2.72 10.63
CA TYR A 83 -16.49 -2.52 10.00
C TYR A 83 -15.80 -1.34 10.67
N PHE A 84 -14.48 -1.42 10.80
CA PHE A 84 -13.62 -0.30 11.16
C PHE A 84 -12.73 0.01 9.97
N CYS A 85 -12.67 1.27 9.56
CA CYS A 85 -11.76 1.71 8.51
C CYS A 85 -10.57 2.41 9.14
N SER A 86 -9.37 2.15 8.61
CA SER A 86 -8.15 2.82 9.05
C SER A 86 -7.17 2.86 7.89
N ALA A 87 -6.67 4.06 7.58
CA ALA A 87 -5.59 4.32 6.65
C ALA A 87 -5.12 5.77 6.86
N TYR A 88 -3.81 6.01 6.76
CA TYR A 88 -3.23 7.34 6.88
C TYR A 88 -2.48 7.65 5.59
N ILE A 89 -2.95 8.63 4.82
CA ILE A 89 -2.29 9.07 3.59
C ILE A 89 -2.05 10.56 3.72
N SER A 90 -0.79 10.96 3.92
CA SER A 90 -0.42 12.36 4.17
C SER A 90 0.80 12.75 3.34
N GLY A 91 0.80 13.97 2.79
CA GLY A 91 1.91 14.46 1.96
C GLY A 91 2.16 13.65 0.68
N CYS A 92 1.21 12.81 0.24
CA CYS A 92 1.36 11.99 -0.96
C CYS A 92 0.69 12.65 -2.18
N ASN A 93 1.13 12.28 -3.38
CA ASN A 93 0.50 12.65 -4.65
C ASN A 93 -0.42 11.50 -5.17
N LEU A 94 -1.73 11.67 -5.05
CA LEU A 94 -2.72 10.77 -5.63
C LEU A 94 -3.11 11.21 -7.05
#